data_AF-A0A6J7ECB0-F1
#
_entry.id   AF-A0A6J7ECB0-F1
#
_cell.length_a   1.000
_cell.length_b   1.000
_cell.length_c   1.000
_cell.angle_alpha   90.00
_cell.angle_beta   90.00
_cell.angle_gamma   90.00
#
_symmetry.space_group_name_H-M   'P 1'
#
loop_
_entity.id
_entity.type
_entity.pdbx_description
1 polymer ?
#
loop_
_entity_poly.entity_id
_entity_poly.type
_entity_poly.pdbx_seq_one_letter_code
_entity_poly.pdbx_strand_id
1 'polypeptide(L)'
;MNNAGIVRDRSLLKMTPEDFDAVVKVHMYGTFNTARHAAELMKEQGYGRIINITSQAGLRGNFGQTNYGAAKAAIMGMTFVWSIELGKYGITVNAMSPAGATRMTEALFARTGEAPPPEANPALNAPMVTWLASEEAAHVNGQILGRTDFAYTIYRHPMQIGYMYREGGWDVEGVSENFNKIFAQQLQHVGLAMPGGMEFPK
;
A
#
# COMPACT_ATOMS: atom_id res chain seq x y z
N MET A 1 -0.67 15.79 -2.12
CA MET A 1 -0.37 14.60 -1.28
C MET A 1 -1.65 14.14 -0.62
N ASN A 2 -1.98 12.85 -0.74
CA ASN A 2 -3.18 12.25 -0.14
C ASN A 2 -2.81 11.46 1.12
N ASN A 3 -2.94 12.11 2.29
CA ASN A 3 -2.45 11.58 3.58
C ASN A 3 -3.56 11.29 4.61
N ALA A 4 -4.73 11.92 4.50
CA ALA A 4 -5.78 11.81 5.50
C ALA A 4 -6.18 10.33 5.78
N GLY A 5 -6.47 10.02 7.04
CA GLY A 5 -6.66 8.63 7.44
C GLY A 5 -7.20 8.44 8.85
N ILE A 6 -7.85 7.30 9.06
CA ILE A 6 -8.35 6.81 10.35
C ILE A 6 -8.17 5.28 10.44
N VAL A 7 -8.16 4.74 11.66
CA VAL A 7 -8.15 3.29 11.90
C VAL A 7 -9.40 2.86 12.68
N ARG A 8 -9.93 1.68 12.38
CA ARG A 8 -11.04 1.00 13.05
C ARG A 8 -10.76 -0.50 13.03
N ASP A 9 -9.77 -0.88 13.84
CA ASP A 9 -9.20 -2.22 13.78
C ASP A 9 -10.11 -3.25 14.46
N ARG A 10 -10.51 -4.26 13.71
CA ARG A 10 -11.29 -5.42 14.16
C ARG A 10 -10.90 -6.63 13.31
N SER A 11 -10.80 -7.82 13.93
CA SER A 11 -10.77 -9.05 13.13
C SER A 11 -12.00 -9.12 12.24
N LEU A 12 -11.90 -9.73 11.05
CA LEU A 12 -12.99 -9.81 10.07
C LEU A 12 -14.34 -10.18 10.70
N LEU A 13 -14.36 -11.22 11.54
CA LEU A 13 -15.60 -11.73 12.19
C LEU A 13 -16.22 -10.77 13.22
N LYS A 14 -15.51 -9.71 13.61
CA LYS A 14 -15.94 -8.70 14.59
C LYS A 14 -16.05 -7.30 13.98
N MET A 15 -15.77 -7.15 12.69
CA MET A 15 -15.82 -5.88 12.01
C MET A 15 -17.26 -5.58 11.62
N THR A 16 -17.77 -4.41 12.04
CA THR A 16 -19.10 -3.98 11.60
C THR A 16 -19.01 -3.31 10.23
N PRO A 17 -20.11 -3.27 9.46
CA PRO A 17 -20.16 -2.52 8.21
C PRO A 17 -19.77 -1.05 8.36
N GLU A 18 -20.11 -0.41 9.48
CA GLU A 18 -19.81 0.99 9.76
C GLU A 18 -18.31 1.23 9.96
N ASP A 19 -17.63 0.33 10.70
CA ASP A 19 -16.18 0.36 10.87
C ASP A 19 -15.46 0.20 9.51
N PHE A 20 -15.99 -0.67 8.65
CA PHE A 20 -15.46 -0.86 7.30
C PHE A 20 -15.67 0.39 6.44
N ASP A 21 -16.90 0.87 6.35
CA ASP A 21 -17.32 2.01 5.54
C ASP A 21 -16.59 3.29 5.92
N ALA A 22 -16.44 3.57 7.22
CA ALA A 22 -15.73 4.77 7.69
C ALA A 22 -14.27 4.81 7.20
N VAL A 23 -13.55 3.69 7.31
CA VAL A 23 -12.15 3.59 6.87
C VAL A 23 -12.06 3.69 5.34
N VAL A 24 -12.94 3.01 4.61
CA VAL A 24 -12.97 3.06 3.14
C VAL A 24 -13.30 4.47 2.64
N LYS A 25 -14.29 5.15 3.21
CA LYS A 25 -14.65 6.53 2.83
C LYS A 25 -13.51 7.50 3.06
N VAL A 26 -12.87 7.47 4.21
CA VAL A 26 -11.76 8.41 4.49
C VAL A 26 -10.55 8.12 3.62
N HIS A 27 -10.14 6.85 3.50
CA HIS A 27 -8.92 6.52 2.78
C HIS A 27 -9.10 6.47 1.27
N MET A 28 -10.02 5.62 0.80
CA MET A 28 -10.19 5.34 -0.61
C MET A 28 -10.93 6.48 -1.32
N TYR A 29 -12.14 6.82 -0.85
CA TYR A 29 -12.91 7.91 -1.46
C TYR A 29 -12.24 9.27 -1.26
N GLY A 30 -11.66 9.53 -0.08
CA GLY A 30 -10.88 10.73 0.17
C GLY A 30 -9.74 10.91 -0.84
N THR A 31 -8.93 9.86 -1.04
CA THR A 31 -7.83 9.86 -2.02
C THR A 31 -8.32 10.06 -3.45
N PHE A 32 -9.41 9.40 -3.84
CA PHE A 32 -10.00 9.54 -5.17
C PHE A 32 -10.51 10.97 -5.42
N ASN A 33 -11.30 11.52 -4.51
CA ASN A 33 -11.94 12.82 -4.71
C ASN A 33 -10.91 13.94 -4.81
N THR A 34 -9.89 13.95 -3.95
CA THR A 34 -8.83 14.96 -4.01
C THR A 34 -7.99 14.83 -5.27
N ALA A 35 -7.59 13.61 -5.64
CA ALA A 35 -6.79 13.38 -6.84
C ALA A 35 -7.54 13.76 -8.12
N ARG A 36 -8.83 13.39 -8.23
CA ARG A 36 -9.67 13.70 -9.39
C ARG A 36 -9.71 15.21 -9.66
N HIS A 37 -10.07 16.00 -8.65
CA HIS A 37 -10.20 17.45 -8.81
C HIS A 37 -8.84 18.13 -9.03
N ALA A 38 -7.79 17.67 -8.35
CA ALA A 38 -6.44 18.21 -8.58
C ALA A 38 -5.92 17.89 -9.99
N ALA A 39 -6.20 16.69 -10.51
CA ALA A 39 -5.74 16.25 -11.82
C ALA A 39 -6.32 17.08 -12.97
N GLU A 40 -7.56 17.59 -12.84
CA GLU A 40 -8.16 18.50 -13.82
C GLU A 40 -7.32 19.78 -13.95
N LEU A 41 -6.95 20.41 -12.83
CA LEU A 41 -6.13 21.63 -12.81
C LEU A 41 -4.67 21.36 -13.25
N MET A 42 -4.08 20.27 -12.76
CA MET A 42 -2.71 19.88 -13.14
C MET A 42 -2.58 19.62 -14.65
N LYS A 43 -3.63 19.04 -15.26
CA LYS A 43 -3.68 18.80 -16.70
C LYS A 43 -3.67 20.12 -17.48
N GLU A 44 -4.44 21.11 -17.06
CA GLU A 44 -4.45 22.44 -17.68
C GLU A 44 -3.09 23.14 -17.57
N GLN A 45 -2.36 22.89 -16.47
CA GLN A 45 -1.04 23.44 -16.22
C GLN A 45 0.10 22.69 -16.92
N GLY A 46 -0.15 21.47 -17.42
CA GLY A 46 0.88 20.60 -18.01
C GLY A 46 1.93 20.09 -16.99
N TYR A 47 1.61 20.15 -15.70
CA TYR A 47 2.51 19.74 -14.62
C TYR A 47 1.70 19.27 -13.40
N GLY A 48 2.15 18.18 -12.77
CA GLY A 48 1.58 17.75 -11.49
C GLY A 48 2.37 16.65 -10.79
N ARG A 49 2.22 16.59 -9.47
CA ARG A 49 2.79 15.52 -8.62
C ARG A 49 1.74 15.04 -7.64
N ILE A 50 1.32 13.79 -7.79
CA ILE A 50 0.37 13.14 -6.87
C ILE A 50 1.14 12.09 -6.07
N ILE A 51 1.30 12.36 -4.77
CA ILE A 51 1.87 11.41 -3.81
C ILE A 51 0.75 10.86 -2.94
N ASN A 52 0.46 9.58 -3.10
CA ASN A 52 -0.52 8.84 -2.33
C ASN A 52 0.14 8.14 -1.13
N ILE A 53 -0.63 7.89 -0.06
CA ILE A 53 -0.14 7.16 1.11
C ILE A 53 -0.78 5.77 1.18
N THR A 54 0.01 4.75 0.89
CA THR A 54 -0.34 3.34 1.11
C THR A 54 0.18 2.89 2.48
N SER A 55 0.33 1.58 2.70
CA SER A 55 0.82 1.00 3.95
C SER A 55 1.30 -0.43 3.71
N GLN A 56 2.16 -0.92 4.59
CA GLN A 56 2.47 -2.34 4.68
C GLN A 56 1.23 -3.22 4.88
N ALA A 57 0.19 -2.72 5.54
CA ALA A 57 -1.08 -3.43 5.65
C ALA A 57 -1.77 -3.65 4.29
N GLY A 58 -1.58 -2.74 3.32
CA GLY A 58 -2.04 -2.94 1.94
C GLY A 58 -1.12 -3.81 1.10
N LEU A 59 0.18 -3.77 1.37
CA LEU A 59 1.20 -4.54 0.65
C LEU A 59 1.22 -6.02 1.02
N ARG A 60 1.08 -6.33 2.31
CA ARG A 60 1.22 -7.68 2.85
C ARG A 60 0.04 -8.13 3.70
N GLY A 61 -0.92 -7.27 4.01
CA GLY A 61 -1.97 -7.59 4.98
C GLY A 61 -1.50 -7.42 6.42
N ASN A 62 -2.45 -7.08 7.29
CA ASN A 62 -2.25 -7.01 8.73
C ASN A 62 -3.48 -7.56 9.46
N PHE A 63 -3.27 -8.39 10.47
CA PHE A 63 -4.38 -9.00 11.21
C PHE A 63 -5.22 -7.91 11.89
N GLY A 64 -6.54 -8.03 11.79
CA GLY A 64 -7.47 -7.05 12.36
C GLY A 64 -7.65 -5.77 11.53
N GLN A 65 -7.11 -5.72 10.30
CA GLN A 65 -7.16 -4.54 9.45
C GLN A 65 -7.73 -4.82 8.06
N THR A 66 -8.80 -5.62 7.95
CA THR A 66 -9.44 -5.91 6.65
C THR A 66 -9.83 -4.62 5.91
N ASN A 67 -10.47 -3.68 6.59
CA ASN A 67 -10.85 -2.37 6.05
C ASN A 67 -9.63 -1.53 5.62
N TYR A 68 -8.68 -1.33 6.53
CA TYR A 68 -7.52 -0.46 6.31
C TYR A 68 -6.57 -1.06 5.26
N GLY A 69 -6.24 -2.35 5.36
CA GLY A 69 -5.45 -3.06 4.36
C GLY A 69 -6.07 -3.02 2.97
N ALA A 70 -7.38 -3.30 2.86
CA ALA A 70 -8.10 -3.21 1.58
C ALA A 70 -8.06 -1.77 1.00
N ALA A 71 -8.33 -0.75 1.82
CA ALA A 71 -8.28 0.64 1.37
C ALA A 71 -6.87 1.05 0.90
N LYS A 72 -5.82 0.61 1.60
CA LYS A 72 -4.42 0.90 1.24
C LYS A 72 -3.97 0.14 -0.01
N ALA A 73 -4.47 -1.06 -0.24
CA ALA A 73 -4.28 -1.79 -1.49
C ALA A 73 -4.99 -1.12 -2.67
N ALA A 74 -6.23 -0.64 -2.47
CA ALA A 74 -6.96 0.12 -3.49
C ALA A 74 -6.20 1.39 -3.90
N ILE A 75 -5.55 2.08 -2.94
CA ILE A 75 -4.70 3.24 -3.23
C ILE A 75 -3.48 2.87 -4.11
N MET A 76 -2.91 1.67 -3.97
CA MET A 76 -1.85 1.21 -4.89
C MET A 76 -2.41 1.01 -6.31
N GLY A 77 -3.57 0.34 -6.42
CA GLY A 77 -4.25 0.18 -7.71
C GLY A 77 -4.56 1.51 -8.39
N MET A 78 -5.12 2.46 -7.65
CA MET A 78 -5.37 3.83 -8.13
C MET A 78 -4.06 4.52 -8.58
N THR A 79 -2.97 4.36 -7.84
CA THR A 79 -1.66 4.92 -8.20
C THR A 79 -1.17 4.39 -9.55
N PHE A 80 -1.29 3.08 -9.80
CA PHE A 80 -0.91 2.49 -11.07
C PHE A 80 -1.76 3.02 -12.22
N VAL A 81 -3.08 3.01 -12.08
CA VAL A 81 -4.01 3.48 -13.11
C VAL A 81 -3.77 4.96 -13.43
N TRP A 82 -3.74 5.83 -12.42
CA TRP A 82 -3.56 7.26 -12.62
C TRP A 82 -2.18 7.60 -13.20
N SER A 83 -1.14 6.83 -12.88
CA SER A 83 0.20 7.04 -13.46
C SER A 83 0.19 6.90 -14.99
N ILE A 84 -0.64 5.99 -15.52
CA ILE A 84 -0.80 5.74 -16.95
C ILE A 84 -1.71 6.81 -17.56
N GLU A 85 -2.85 7.10 -16.94
CA GLU A 85 -3.84 8.05 -17.46
C GLU A 85 -3.30 9.49 -17.52
N LEU A 86 -2.54 9.89 -16.50
CA LEU A 86 -2.11 11.27 -16.28
C LEU A 86 -0.69 11.55 -16.79
N GLY A 87 0.14 10.53 -17.01
CA GLY A 87 1.54 10.68 -17.41
C GLY A 87 1.72 11.52 -18.68
N LYS A 88 0.82 11.38 -19.66
CA LYS A 88 0.84 12.16 -20.91
C LYS A 88 0.61 13.67 -20.72
N TYR A 89 0.16 14.10 -19.55
CA TYR A 89 -0.05 15.50 -19.19
C TYR A 89 1.07 16.07 -18.30
N GLY A 90 2.21 15.38 -18.17
CA GLY A 90 3.32 15.84 -17.30
C GLY A 90 3.07 15.62 -15.81
N ILE A 91 2.10 14.78 -15.46
CA ILE A 91 1.72 14.48 -14.08
C ILE A 91 2.30 13.12 -13.69
N THR A 92 3.06 13.07 -12.59
CA THR A 92 3.50 11.80 -12.01
C THR A 92 2.65 11.42 -10.81
N VAL A 93 2.41 10.11 -10.64
CA VAL A 93 1.62 9.54 -9.55
C VAL A 93 2.40 8.41 -8.91
N ASN A 94 2.74 8.55 -7.63
CA ASN A 94 3.47 7.54 -6.86
C ASN A 94 2.81 7.33 -5.50
N ALA A 95 3.07 6.18 -4.86
CA ALA A 95 2.61 5.92 -3.50
C ALA A 95 3.77 5.67 -2.54
N MET A 96 3.63 6.15 -1.31
CA MET A 96 4.56 5.93 -0.22
C MET A 96 3.91 5.09 0.88
N SER A 97 4.61 4.08 1.36
CA SER A 97 4.31 3.28 2.55
C SER A 97 5.18 3.80 3.70
N PRO A 98 4.67 4.74 4.52
CA PRO A 98 5.46 5.38 5.56
C PRO A 98 5.65 4.46 6.78
N ALA A 99 6.66 4.76 7.57
CA ALA A 99 6.84 4.20 8.91
C ALA A 99 7.12 5.32 9.94
N GLY A 100 6.65 5.12 11.16
CA GLY A 100 6.95 6.01 12.27
C GLY A 100 5.88 5.96 13.36
N ALA A 101 6.27 6.39 14.55
CA ALA A 101 5.39 6.64 15.66
C ALA A 101 4.54 7.89 15.36
N THR A 102 3.23 7.69 15.23
CA THR A 102 2.25 8.75 15.05
C THR A 102 1.14 8.56 16.08
N ARG A 103 0.21 9.52 16.19
CA ARG A 103 -1.03 9.33 16.97
C ARG A 103 -1.80 8.05 16.59
N MET A 104 -1.69 7.58 15.35
CA MET A 104 -2.32 6.33 14.91
C MET A 104 -1.63 5.07 15.47
N THR A 105 -0.36 5.17 15.86
CA THR A 105 0.44 4.06 16.40
C THR A 105 0.83 4.29 17.86
N GLU A 106 0.35 5.37 18.49
CA GLU A 106 0.68 5.78 19.85
C GLU A 106 0.27 4.71 20.87
N ALA A 107 -0.87 4.04 20.63
CA ALA A 107 -1.33 2.92 21.44
C ALA A 107 -0.34 1.73 21.47
N LEU A 108 0.56 1.60 20.47
CA LEU A 108 1.59 0.56 20.47
C LEU A 108 2.71 0.87 21.47
N PHE A 109 3.19 2.12 21.49
CA PHE A 109 4.27 2.56 22.39
C PHE A 109 3.78 2.82 23.82
N ALA A 110 2.54 3.30 23.97
CA ALA A 110 1.94 3.47 25.30
C ALA A 110 1.82 2.15 26.07
N ARG A 111 1.72 1.01 25.37
CA ARG A 111 1.65 -0.32 25.99
C ARG A 111 3.00 -0.82 26.50
N THR A 112 4.12 -0.40 25.90
CA THR A 112 5.46 -0.80 26.32
C THR A 112 6.07 0.17 27.33
N GLY A 113 5.58 1.42 27.37
CA GLY A 113 6.12 2.48 28.22
C GLY A 113 7.46 3.04 27.72
N GLU A 114 7.90 2.61 26.55
CA GLU A 114 9.16 3.03 25.94
C GLU A 114 8.96 4.25 25.06
N ALA A 115 9.94 5.16 25.08
CA ALA A 115 9.98 6.24 24.10
C ALA A 115 10.13 5.64 22.69
N PRO A 116 9.43 6.17 21.68
CA PRO A 116 9.66 5.75 20.31
C PRO A 116 11.14 5.91 19.95
N PRO A 117 11.78 4.90 19.35
CA PRO A 117 13.18 4.99 19.01
C PRO A 117 13.39 6.06 17.92
N PRO A 118 14.62 6.57 17.72
CA PRO A 118 14.88 7.66 16.75
C PRO A 118 14.41 7.33 15.33
N GLU A 119 14.54 6.07 14.93
CA GLU A 119 14.05 5.53 13.67
C GLU A 119 12.51 5.45 13.60
N ALA A 120 11.77 5.68 14.68
CA ALA A 120 10.32 5.85 14.60
C ALA A 120 9.91 7.30 14.30
N ASN A 121 10.84 8.25 14.13
CA ASN A 121 10.49 9.64 13.85
C ASN A 121 9.72 9.78 12.51
N PRO A 122 8.45 10.23 12.52
CA PRO A 122 7.65 10.35 11.30
C PRO A 122 8.19 11.39 10.32
N ALA A 123 8.97 12.38 10.79
CA ALA A 123 9.62 13.38 9.93
C ALA A 123 10.61 12.73 8.93
N LEU A 124 11.11 11.52 9.21
CA LEU A 124 12.01 10.79 8.33
C LEU A 124 11.33 10.33 7.02
N ASN A 125 10.00 10.42 6.90
CA ASN A 125 9.30 10.19 5.63
C ASN A 125 9.30 11.43 4.72
N ALA A 126 9.46 12.63 5.30
CA ALA A 126 9.29 13.88 4.58
C ALA A 126 10.30 14.06 3.43
N PRO A 127 11.61 13.72 3.56
CA PRO A 127 12.56 13.97 2.48
C PRO A 127 12.18 13.27 1.16
N MET A 128 11.76 11.99 1.21
CA MET A 128 11.29 11.27 0.02
C MET A 128 10.04 11.92 -0.58
N VAL A 129 9.05 12.28 0.24
CA VAL A 129 7.80 12.90 -0.24
C VAL A 129 8.09 14.27 -0.88
N THR A 130 8.95 15.07 -0.26
CA THR A 130 9.37 16.38 -0.78
C THR A 130 10.13 16.23 -2.10
N TRP A 131 11.05 15.27 -2.19
CA TRP A 131 11.78 15.01 -3.43
C TRP A 131 10.85 14.53 -4.55
N LEU A 132 9.89 13.62 -4.27
CA LEU A 132 8.88 13.21 -5.25
C LEU A 132 7.99 14.37 -5.73
N ALA A 133 7.82 15.42 -4.92
CA ALA A 133 7.08 16.61 -5.29
C ALA A 133 7.88 17.62 -6.14
N SER A 134 9.18 17.36 -6.37
CA SER A 134 10.07 18.23 -7.13
C SER A 134 10.00 18.00 -8.64
N GLU A 135 10.61 18.91 -9.39
CA GLU A 135 10.83 18.75 -10.83
C GLU A 135 11.83 17.63 -11.15
N GLU A 136 12.88 17.45 -10.33
CA GLU A 136 13.91 16.42 -10.51
C GLU A 136 13.31 15.00 -10.59
N ALA A 137 12.25 14.74 -9.82
CA ALA A 137 11.54 13.48 -9.80
C ALA A 137 10.56 13.29 -10.98
N ALA A 138 10.60 14.11 -12.05
CA ALA A 138 9.70 14.01 -13.20
C ALA A 138 9.70 12.64 -13.89
N HIS A 139 10.81 11.89 -13.79
CA HIS A 139 10.98 10.57 -14.37
C HIS A 139 10.40 9.44 -13.50
N VAL A 140 10.03 9.72 -12.24
CA VAL A 140 9.50 8.74 -11.30
C VAL A 140 7.98 8.73 -11.37
N ASN A 141 7.40 7.69 -11.96
CA ASN A 141 5.96 7.57 -12.14
C ASN A 141 5.48 6.12 -11.92
N GLY A 142 4.34 5.95 -11.25
CA GLY A 142 3.72 4.66 -10.97
C GLY A 142 4.41 3.82 -9.91
N GLN A 143 5.35 4.38 -9.13
CA GLN A 143 6.16 3.60 -8.18
C GLN A 143 5.48 3.46 -6.81
N ILE A 144 5.70 2.31 -6.16
CA ILE A 144 5.40 2.12 -4.75
C ILE A 144 6.71 2.17 -3.97
N LEU A 145 6.82 3.14 -3.08
CA LEU A 145 7.99 3.40 -2.27
C LEU A 145 7.61 3.17 -0.80
N GLY A 146 8.61 3.02 0.06
CA GLY A 146 8.38 2.97 1.49
C GLY A 146 9.61 3.35 2.28
N ARG A 147 9.43 3.27 3.59
CA ARG A 147 10.49 3.55 4.54
C ARG A 147 10.39 2.58 5.70
N THR A 148 11.50 1.97 6.08
CA THR A 148 11.64 1.13 7.28
C THR A 148 12.96 1.52 7.91
N ASP A 149 12.96 1.84 9.19
CA ASP A 149 14.12 2.38 9.90
C ASP A 149 14.80 3.49 9.09
N PHE A 150 16.11 3.63 9.09
CA PHE A 150 16.76 4.72 8.31
C PHE A 150 16.80 4.49 6.78
N ALA A 151 16.10 3.48 6.25
CA ALA A 151 16.17 3.10 4.84
C ALA A 151 14.88 3.43 4.07
N TYR A 152 15.06 3.94 2.84
CA TYR A 152 14.01 3.96 1.82
C TYR A 152 13.99 2.66 1.05
N THR A 153 12.80 2.26 0.60
CA THR A 153 12.57 1.02 -0.15
C THR A 153 11.74 1.34 -1.38
N ILE A 154 12.01 0.62 -2.46
CA ILE A 154 11.12 0.55 -3.63
C ILE A 154 10.54 -0.86 -3.71
N TYR A 155 9.23 -0.95 -3.91
CA TYR A 155 8.54 -2.23 -4.06
C TYR A 155 8.36 -2.54 -5.54
N ARG A 156 8.53 -3.82 -5.88
CA ARG A 156 8.23 -4.34 -7.21
C ARG A 156 6.71 -4.36 -7.41
N HIS A 157 6.26 -3.96 -8.60
CA HIS A 157 4.87 -4.16 -9.04
C HIS A 157 4.49 -5.65 -9.04
N PRO A 158 3.20 -5.99 -8.97
CA PRO A 158 2.77 -7.37 -9.18
C PRO A 158 3.35 -7.90 -10.48
N MET A 159 4.08 -9.02 -10.41
CA MET A 159 4.61 -9.72 -11.57
C MET A 159 4.17 -11.17 -11.48
N GLN A 160 3.84 -11.75 -12.63
CA GLN A 160 3.67 -13.18 -12.76
C GLN A 160 4.99 -13.90 -12.44
N ILE A 161 4.95 -14.83 -11.49
CA ILE A 161 6.13 -15.61 -11.05
C ILE A 161 6.06 -17.09 -11.43
N GLY A 162 4.96 -17.53 -12.02
CA GLY A 162 4.73 -18.92 -12.43
C GLY A 162 3.63 -19.02 -13.48
N TYR A 163 3.63 -20.10 -14.26
CA TYR A 163 2.52 -20.46 -15.15
C TYR A 163 2.42 -21.98 -15.34
N MET A 164 1.21 -22.49 -15.58
CA MET A 164 0.95 -23.85 -16.08
C MET A 164 0.26 -23.72 -17.43
N TYR A 165 0.67 -24.48 -18.42
CA TYR A 165 0.08 -24.46 -19.75
C TYR A 165 -0.39 -25.85 -20.16
N ARG A 166 -1.60 -25.93 -20.72
CA ARG A 166 -2.16 -27.13 -21.36
C ARG A 166 -3.05 -26.68 -22.51
N GLU A 167 -2.77 -27.20 -23.70
CA GLU A 167 -3.62 -26.98 -24.87
C GLU A 167 -5.04 -27.50 -24.61
N GLY A 168 -6.06 -26.70 -24.92
CA GLY A 168 -7.46 -27.02 -24.60
C GLY A 168 -7.88 -26.73 -23.14
N GLY A 169 -6.95 -26.29 -22.28
CA GLY A 169 -7.22 -25.92 -20.89
C GLY A 169 -7.07 -27.09 -19.91
N TRP A 170 -7.39 -26.82 -18.64
CA TRP A 170 -7.30 -27.79 -17.55
C TRP A 170 -8.69 -28.13 -17.01
N ASP A 171 -8.90 -29.42 -16.74
CA ASP A 171 -9.96 -29.94 -15.86
C ASP A 171 -9.52 -29.89 -14.39
N VAL A 172 -10.45 -30.13 -13.47
CA VAL A 172 -10.18 -30.07 -12.02
C VAL A 172 -9.12 -31.09 -11.60
N GLU A 173 -9.23 -32.31 -12.15
CA GLU A 173 -8.29 -33.41 -11.93
C GLU A 173 -6.89 -33.02 -12.42
N GLY A 174 -6.77 -32.50 -13.64
CA GLY A 174 -5.49 -32.05 -14.20
C GLY A 174 -4.86 -30.92 -13.40
N VAL A 175 -5.64 -29.97 -12.88
CA VAL A 175 -5.11 -28.95 -11.96
C VAL A 175 -4.57 -29.61 -10.69
N SER A 176 -5.36 -30.45 -10.03
CA SER A 176 -4.99 -31.11 -8.77
C SER A 176 -3.69 -31.91 -8.90
N GLU A 177 -3.55 -32.69 -9.98
CA GLU A 177 -2.38 -33.52 -10.24
C GLU A 177 -1.10 -32.72 -10.52
N ASN A 178 -1.21 -31.48 -11.00
CA ASN A 178 -0.08 -30.70 -11.48
C ASN A 178 0.25 -29.47 -10.63
N PHE A 179 -0.69 -28.98 -9.82
CA PHE A 179 -0.53 -27.76 -9.04
C PHE A 179 0.73 -27.82 -8.16
N ASN A 180 0.85 -28.85 -7.31
CA ASN A 180 1.99 -28.95 -6.41
C ASN A 180 3.31 -29.21 -7.15
N LYS A 181 3.26 -29.85 -8.32
CA LYS A 181 4.46 -30.10 -9.14
C LYS A 181 5.02 -28.81 -9.72
N ILE A 182 4.15 -27.86 -10.08
CA ILE A 182 4.54 -26.64 -10.80
C ILE A 182 4.65 -25.44 -9.85
N PHE A 183 3.73 -25.29 -8.90
CA PHE A 183 3.56 -24.07 -8.10
C PHE A 183 3.99 -24.17 -6.65
N ALA A 184 4.24 -25.36 -6.08
CA ALA A 184 4.53 -25.47 -4.65
C ALA A 184 5.71 -24.61 -4.18
N GLN A 185 6.78 -24.53 -4.98
CA GLN A 185 7.96 -23.71 -4.67
C GLN A 185 7.76 -22.20 -4.90
N GLN A 186 6.66 -21.81 -5.53
CA GLN A 186 6.34 -20.42 -5.88
C GLN A 186 5.27 -19.80 -4.98
N LEU A 187 4.67 -20.58 -4.06
CA LEU A 187 3.70 -20.07 -3.10
C LEU A 187 4.32 -18.98 -2.22
N GLN A 188 3.65 -17.83 -2.15
CA GLN A 188 4.15 -16.66 -1.41
C GLN A 188 3.39 -16.48 -0.10
N HIS A 189 4.11 -16.10 0.95
CA HIS A 189 3.54 -15.81 2.26
C HIS A 189 3.21 -14.32 2.43
N VAL A 190 2.06 -14.06 3.05
CA VAL A 190 1.57 -12.73 3.40
C VAL A 190 1.63 -12.50 4.91
N GLY A 191 1.42 -11.25 5.32
CA GLY A 191 1.39 -10.81 6.70
C GLY A 191 2.61 -9.96 7.08
N LEU A 192 2.36 -8.94 7.91
CA LEU A 192 3.40 -8.22 8.62
C LEU A 192 3.95 -9.11 9.75
N ALA A 193 5.28 -9.16 9.90
CA ALA A 193 5.89 -9.80 11.06
C ALA A 193 5.44 -9.06 12.33
N MET A 194 4.91 -9.79 13.30
CA MET A 194 4.59 -9.23 14.61
C MET A 194 5.90 -8.88 15.34
N PRO A 195 5.95 -7.79 16.12
CA PRO A 195 7.08 -7.54 17.01
C PRO A 195 7.32 -8.77 17.90
N GLY A 196 8.55 -9.28 17.93
CA GLY A 196 8.94 -10.42 18.77
C GLY A 196 8.92 -11.81 18.12
N GLY A 197 8.86 -11.93 16.79
CA GLY A 197 9.01 -13.24 16.11
C GLY A 197 7.82 -14.18 16.28
N MET A 198 6.66 -13.66 16.70
CA MET A 198 5.41 -14.42 16.65
C MET A 198 4.97 -14.57 15.19
N GLU A 199 5.13 -15.78 14.64
CA GLU A 199 4.50 -16.16 13.38
C GLU A 199 2.97 -16.15 13.51
N PHE A 200 2.27 -15.90 12.40
CA PHE A 200 0.83 -16.14 12.34
C PHE A 200 0.54 -17.61 12.67
N PRO A 201 -0.51 -17.92 13.45
CA PRO A 201 -0.92 -19.31 13.61
C PRO A 201 -1.20 -19.91 12.24
N LYS A 202 -0.60 -21.08 12.00
CA LYS A 202 -0.78 -21.89 10.79
C LYS A 202 -2.24 -22.24 10.55
#